data_AF-A0A4U2MCU6-F1
#
_entry.id   AF-A0A4U2MCU6-F1
#
_cell.length_a   1.000
_cell.length_b   1.000
_cell.length_c   1.000
_cell.angle_alpha   90.00
_cell.angle_beta   90.00
_cell.angle_gamma   90.00
#
_symmetry.space_group_name_H-M   'P 1'
#
loop_
_entity.id
_entity.type
_entity.pdbx_description
1 polymer ?
#
loop_
_entity_poly.entity_id
_entity_poly.type
_entity_poly.pdbx_seq_one_letter_code
_entity_poly.pdbx_strand_id
1 'polypeptide(L)'
;VVYGDSEVQGNVDAEFVKVYGNTQMNSDAHIEKTKVRGMIEVKGKFTGDFVDVKGALNVKGDIEVEELSLTGGLESDGLLNAENIEISLRYEGSKVREIGGKKITVRKKARFIPFTSHAGRLQTSIIEGDEIYLEHTIAEVVRGNNVTIGPGCEISVVEYHTSFNQKGNAVVKEHKQI
;
A
#
# COMPACT_ATOMS: atom_id res chain seq x y z
N VAL A 1 -11.01 -21.33 -1.90
CA VAL A 1 -11.43 -20.51 -0.72
C VAL A 1 -10.81 -21.15 0.51
N VAL A 2 -10.20 -20.35 1.38
CA VAL A 2 -9.60 -20.79 2.64
C VAL A 2 -10.37 -20.22 3.82
N TYR A 3 -10.63 -21.04 4.83
CA TYR A 3 -11.13 -20.64 6.15
C TYR A 3 -10.14 -21.13 7.21
N GLY A 4 -9.72 -20.24 8.12
CA GLY A 4 -8.67 -20.54 9.10
C GLY A 4 -7.27 -20.30 8.55
N ASP A 5 -6.30 -21.08 9.00
CA ASP A 5 -4.90 -20.95 8.62
C ASP A 5 -4.54 -21.93 7.50
N SER A 6 -3.77 -21.49 6.51
CA SER A 6 -3.24 -22.36 5.46
C SER A 6 -1.83 -21.97 5.04
N GLU A 7 -1.09 -22.97 4.57
CA GLU A 7 0.24 -22.81 4.01
C GLU A 7 0.28 -23.52 2.65
N VAL A 8 0.78 -22.82 1.63
CA VAL A 8 0.92 -23.35 0.27
C VAL A 8 2.40 -23.40 -0.08
N GLN A 9 2.87 -24.60 -0.39
CA GLN A 9 4.23 -24.85 -0.87
C GLN A 9 4.27 -24.70 -2.40
N GLY A 10 5.31 -24.05 -2.91
CA GLY A 10 5.49 -23.81 -4.34
C GLY A 10 4.72 -22.59 -4.87
N ASN A 11 4.74 -22.43 -6.19
CA ASN A 11 4.08 -21.32 -6.88
C ASN A 11 2.56 -21.47 -6.83
N VAL A 12 1.86 -20.34 -6.76
CA VAL A 12 0.40 -20.28 -6.91
C VAL A 12 0.07 -19.67 -8.25
N ASP A 13 -0.75 -20.35 -9.04
CA ASP A 13 -1.38 -19.84 -10.26
C ASP A 13 -2.89 -20.10 -10.14
N ALA A 14 -3.70 -19.04 -10.05
CA ALA A 14 -5.12 -19.16 -9.82
C ALA A 14 -5.93 -17.97 -10.35
N GLU A 15 -7.10 -18.23 -10.91
CA GLU A 15 -8.05 -17.17 -11.26
C GLU A 15 -8.59 -16.44 -10.01
N PHE A 16 -8.87 -17.19 -8.93
CA PHE A 16 -9.51 -16.64 -7.75
C PHE A 16 -9.02 -17.23 -6.43
N VAL A 17 -8.54 -16.37 -5.54
CA VAL A 17 -8.21 -16.71 -4.15
C VAL A 17 -9.04 -15.87 -3.19
N LYS A 18 -9.66 -16.56 -2.23
CA LYS A 18 -10.44 -15.95 -1.16
C LYS A 18 -10.04 -16.53 0.18
N VAL A 19 -9.62 -15.67 1.10
CA VAL A 19 -9.11 -16.05 2.41
C VAL A 19 -9.95 -15.42 3.51
N TYR A 20 -10.42 -16.25 4.43
CA TYR A 20 -11.04 -15.87 5.70
C TYR A 20 -10.23 -16.46 6.85
N GLY A 21 -9.20 -15.73 7.29
CA GLY A 21 -8.17 -16.25 8.20
C GLY A 21 -6.79 -15.85 7.70
N ASN A 22 -5.81 -16.74 7.81
CA ASN A 22 -4.43 -16.45 7.43
C ASN A 22 -3.95 -17.42 6.35
N THR A 23 -3.16 -16.94 5.41
CA THR A 23 -2.58 -17.78 4.36
C THR A 23 -1.15 -17.35 4.08
N GLN A 24 -0.24 -18.33 4.07
CA GLN A 24 1.15 -18.14 3.68
C GLN A 24 1.42 -18.88 2.37
N MET A 25 2.02 -18.19 1.40
CA MET A 25 2.48 -18.73 0.12
C MET A 25 4.00 -18.63 0.09
N ASN A 26 4.69 -19.78 0.03
CA ASN A 26 6.15 -19.83 0.21
C ASN A 26 6.97 -19.51 -1.05
N SER A 27 6.30 -19.21 -2.16
CA SER A 27 6.93 -18.86 -3.44
C SER A 27 6.15 -17.72 -4.10
N ASP A 28 6.34 -17.52 -5.40
CA ASP A 28 5.59 -16.55 -6.20
C ASP A 28 4.11 -16.90 -6.28
N ALA A 29 3.28 -15.87 -6.33
CA ALA A 29 1.84 -15.98 -6.53
C ALA A 29 1.40 -15.16 -7.74
N HIS A 30 0.76 -15.80 -8.70
CA HIS A 30 -0.02 -15.18 -9.76
C HIS A 30 -1.49 -15.46 -9.52
N ILE A 31 -2.26 -14.42 -9.18
CA ILE A 31 -3.68 -14.57 -8.87
C ILE A 31 -4.47 -13.41 -9.46
N GLU A 32 -5.28 -13.66 -10.50
CA GLU A 32 -6.08 -12.61 -11.17
C GLU A 32 -6.94 -11.85 -10.16
N LYS A 33 -7.63 -12.55 -9.26
CA LYS A 33 -8.48 -11.92 -8.24
C LYS A 33 -8.27 -12.48 -6.83
N THR A 34 -7.82 -11.60 -5.94
CA THR A 34 -7.55 -11.93 -4.53
C THR A 34 -8.47 -11.15 -3.59
N LYS A 35 -9.14 -11.86 -2.68
CA LYS A 35 -9.96 -11.26 -1.61
C LYS A 35 -9.62 -11.83 -0.25
N VAL A 36 -9.10 -10.99 0.64
CA VAL A 36 -8.63 -11.40 1.97
C VAL A 36 -9.40 -10.68 3.06
N ARG A 37 -9.86 -11.45 4.04
CA ARG A 37 -10.39 -11.01 5.33
C ARG A 37 -9.56 -11.69 6.42
N GLY A 38 -8.48 -11.03 6.83
CA GLY A 38 -7.40 -11.59 7.65
C GLY A 38 -6.04 -11.25 7.06
N MET A 39 -5.08 -12.17 7.09
CA MET A 39 -3.71 -11.95 6.62
C MET A 39 -3.38 -12.82 5.40
N ILE A 40 -2.65 -12.25 4.44
CA ILE A 40 -1.95 -13.02 3.42
C ILE A 40 -0.47 -12.65 3.42
N GLU A 41 0.38 -13.67 3.41
CA GLU A 41 1.82 -13.53 3.25
C GLU A 41 2.29 -14.25 1.99
N VAL A 42 3.06 -13.57 1.15
CA VAL A 42 3.71 -14.15 -0.05
C VAL A 42 5.21 -13.97 0.10
N LYS A 43 5.97 -15.07 0.13
CA LYS A 43 7.44 -15.04 0.29
C LYS A 43 8.18 -14.71 -1.01
N GLY A 44 7.52 -14.82 -2.16
CA GLY A 44 8.02 -14.39 -3.46
C GLY A 44 7.38 -13.08 -3.94
N LYS A 45 7.26 -12.94 -5.26
CA LYS A 45 6.50 -11.88 -5.95
C LYS A 45 5.01 -12.17 -5.89
N PHE A 46 4.18 -11.12 -5.82
CA PHE A 46 2.74 -11.22 -5.97
C PHE A 46 2.28 -10.45 -7.22
N THR A 47 1.67 -11.17 -8.17
CA THR A 47 1.09 -10.61 -9.40
C THR A 47 -0.40 -10.92 -9.53
N GLY A 48 -1.15 -10.08 -10.23
CA GLY A 48 -2.59 -10.27 -10.43
C GLY A 48 -3.28 -9.04 -10.99
N ASP A 49 -4.62 -9.03 -11.00
CA ASP A 49 -5.38 -7.90 -11.52
C ASP A 49 -6.01 -7.13 -10.36
N PHE A 50 -6.82 -7.81 -9.53
CA PHE A 50 -7.62 -7.19 -8.47
C PHE A 50 -7.31 -7.77 -7.09
N VAL A 51 -6.84 -6.92 -6.17
CA VAL A 51 -6.51 -7.30 -4.79
C VAL A 51 -7.31 -6.48 -3.78
N ASP A 52 -8.24 -7.12 -3.06
CA ASP A 52 -9.05 -6.53 -1.95
C ASP A 52 -8.66 -7.19 -0.61
N VAL A 53 -7.88 -6.47 0.19
CA VAL A 53 -7.40 -6.94 1.50
C VAL A 53 -8.00 -6.12 2.62
N LYS A 54 -8.67 -6.79 3.57
CA LYS A 54 -9.02 -6.22 4.88
C LYS A 54 -8.30 -7.02 5.95
N GLY A 55 -7.25 -6.43 6.53
CA GLY A 55 -6.35 -7.07 7.48
C GLY A 55 -4.89 -6.74 7.18
N ALA A 56 -4.10 -7.69 6.67
CA ALA A 56 -2.69 -7.46 6.34
C ALA A 56 -2.28 -8.13 5.02
N LEU A 57 -1.45 -7.44 4.24
CA LEU A 57 -0.79 -7.93 3.04
C LEU A 57 0.72 -7.80 3.24
N ASN A 58 1.42 -8.93 3.29
CA ASN A 58 2.87 -8.99 3.44
C ASN A 58 3.47 -9.70 2.22
N VAL A 59 4.33 -9.04 1.46
CA VAL A 59 4.96 -9.60 0.27
C VAL A 59 6.45 -9.36 0.31
N LYS A 60 7.27 -10.41 0.31
CA LYS A 60 8.73 -10.25 0.39
C LYS A 60 9.35 -9.75 -0.92
N GLY A 61 8.74 -10.05 -2.06
CA GLY A 61 9.11 -9.48 -3.35
C GLY A 61 8.29 -8.25 -3.73
N ASP A 62 8.22 -8.03 -5.03
CA ASP A 62 7.41 -6.97 -5.64
C ASP A 62 5.91 -7.37 -5.64
N ILE A 63 5.06 -6.35 -5.66
CA ILE A 63 3.61 -6.46 -5.87
C ILE A 63 3.33 -5.77 -7.20
N GLU A 64 2.87 -6.51 -8.20
CA GLU A 64 2.48 -5.96 -9.50
C GLU A 64 1.03 -6.33 -9.80
N VAL A 65 0.13 -5.36 -9.66
CA VAL A 65 -1.31 -5.59 -9.87
C VAL A 65 -1.95 -4.47 -10.68
N GLU A 66 -3.18 -4.61 -11.17
CA GLU A 66 -3.89 -3.48 -11.79
C GLU A 66 -4.54 -2.59 -10.70
N GLU A 67 -5.20 -3.21 -9.73
CA GLU A 67 -6.01 -2.57 -8.70
C GLU A 67 -5.68 -3.13 -7.31
N LEU A 68 -5.20 -2.28 -6.40
CA LEU A 68 -5.00 -2.62 -4.99
C LEU A 68 -5.93 -1.80 -4.09
N SER A 69 -6.84 -2.46 -3.39
CA SER A 69 -7.61 -1.88 -2.29
C SER A 69 -7.26 -2.57 -0.97
N LEU A 70 -6.62 -1.83 -0.07
CA LEU A 70 -6.16 -2.34 1.21
C LEU A 70 -6.73 -1.52 2.35
N THR A 71 -7.37 -2.18 3.32
CA THR A 71 -7.71 -1.59 4.62
C THR A 71 -7.00 -2.36 5.71
N GLY A 72 -5.94 -1.78 6.28
CA GLY A 72 -5.13 -2.52 7.23
C GLY A 72 -3.66 -2.10 7.25
N GLY A 73 -2.78 -3.11 7.30
CA GLY A 73 -1.32 -2.99 7.20
C GLY A 73 -0.80 -3.56 5.88
N LEU A 74 0.30 -2.99 5.40
CA LEU A 74 0.96 -3.38 4.15
C LEU A 74 2.47 -3.43 4.38
N GLU A 75 3.09 -4.56 4.07
CA GLU A 75 4.54 -4.71 4.07
C GLU A 75 5.03 -5.25 2.73
N SER A 76 6.00 -4.58 2.12
CA SER A 76 6.79 -5.14 1.04
C SER A 76 8.24 -4.64 1.06
N ASP A 77 9.18 -5.56 0.85
CA ASP A 77 10.60 -5.22 0.71
C ASP A 77 10.92 -4.71 -0.72
N GLY A 78 9.96 -4.83 -1.64
CA GLY A 78 10.06 -4.50 -3.06
C GLY A 78 9.26 -3.27 -3.50
N LEU A 79 9.02 -3.21 -4.80
CA LEU A 79 8.16 -2.24 -5.46
C LEU A 79 6.70 -2.70 -5.37
N LEU A 80 5.80 -1.80 -4.96
CA LEU A 80 4.38 -1.90 -5.23
C LEU A 80 4.07 -1.11 -6.49
N ASN A 81 3.70 -1.78 -7.58
CA ASN A 81 3.29 -1.16 -8.83
C ASN A 81 1.83 -1.52 -9.16
N ALA A 82 0.98 -0.51 -9.37
CA ALA A 82 -0.36 -0.73 -9.88
C ALA A 82 -0.96 0.46 -10.63
N GLU A 83 -2.01 0.28 -11.43
CA GLU A 83 -2.71 1.43 -12.02
C GLU A 83 -3.37 2.26 -10.92
N ASN A 84 -4.12 1.62 -10.02
CA ASN A 84 -4.81 2.30 -8.93
C ASN A 84 -4.48 1.64 -7.58
N ILE A 85 -4.05 2.46 -6.62
CA ILE A 85 -3.70 2.06 -5.27
C ILE A 85 -4.55 2.85 -4.28
N GLU A 86 -5.37 2.15 -3.50
CA GLU A 86 -6.12 2.71 -2.37
C GLU A 86 -5.73 2.00 -1.07
N ILE A 87 -5.07 2.73 -0.17
CA ILE A 87 -4.64 2.23 1.13
C ILE A 87 -5.35 3.02 2.24
N SER A 88 -6.13 2.33 3.06
CA SER A 88 -6.75 2.83 4.28
C SER A 88 -6.04 2.26 5.52
N LEU A 89 -5.12 3.03 6.09
CA LEU A 89 -4.30 2.62 7.24
C LEU A 89 -5.16 2.41 8.50
N ARG A 90 -4.96 1.28 9.21
CA ARG A 90 -5.67 0.95 10.48
C ARG A 90 -4.77 0.51 11.64
N TYR A 91 -3.76 -0.31 11.38
CA TYR A 91 -2.89 -0.93 12.41
C TYR A 91 -1.50 -0.27 12.42
N GLU A 92 -0.58 -0.75 13.26
CA GLU A 92 0.78 -0.21 13.33
C GLU A 92 1.57 -0.49 12.05
N GLY A 93 2.40 0.49 11.65
CA GLY A 93 3.45 0.42 10.62
C GLY A 93 3.13 -0.30 9.32
N SER A 94 2.93 0.45 8.23
CA SER A 94 3.07 -0.08 6.88
C SER A 94 4.44 0.34 6.31
N LYS A 95 5.09 -0.54 5.56
CA LYS A 95 6.38 -0.26 4.93
C LYS A 95 6.42 -0.86 3.54
N VAL A 96 6.73 -0.04 2.55
CA VAL A 96 6.98 -0.50 1.17
C VAL A 96 8.24 0.22 0.70
N ARG A 97 9.17 -0.45 0.01
CA ARG A 97 10.41 0.23 -0.42
C ARG A 97 10.10 1.35 -1.42
N GLU A 98 9.32 1.05 -2.45
CA GLU A 98 8.93 1.97 -3.52
C GLU A 98 7.48 1.75 -3.91
N ILE A 99 6.78 2.82 -4.30
CA ILE A 99 5.39 2.74 -4.79
C ILE A 99 5.31 3.47 -6.13
N GLY A 100 4.87 2.75 -7.16
CA GLY A 100 4.56 3.26 -8.48
C GLY A 100 3.10 3.08 -8.82
N GLY A 101 2.48 4.07 -9.46
CA GLY A 101 1.16 3.87 -10.01
C GLY A 101 0.52 5.10 -10.60
N LYS A 102 -0.53 4.92 -11.42
CA LYS A 102 -1.21 6.06 -12.05
C LYS A 102 -1.95 6.91 -11.02
N LYS A 103 -2.70 6.26 -10.12
CA LYS A 103 -3.42 6.93 -9.03
C LYS A 103 -3.11 6.28 -7.70
N ILE A 104 -2.55 7.07 -6.78
CA ILE A 104 -2.12 6.60 -5.47
C ILE A 104 -2.86 7.38 -4.40
N THR A 105 -3.66 6.70 -3.60
CA THR A 105 -4.41 7.28 -2.49
C THR A 105 -4.11 6.52 -1.20
N VAL A 106 -3.37 7.17 -0.30
CA VAL A 106 -3.13 6.70 1.06
C VAL A 106 -3.93 7.58 2.01
N ARG A 107 -4.83 6.97 2.77
CA ARG A 107 -5.69 7.63 3.75
C ARG A 107 -5.53 7.01 5.12
N LYS A 108 -5.71 7.82 6.14
CA LYS A 108 -5.95 7.30 7.49
C LYS A 108 -7.45 7.26 7.75
N LYS A 109 -7.97 6.07 8.07
CA LYS A 109 -9.37 5.97 8.46
C LYS A 109 -9.57 6.59 9.86
N ALA A 110 -10.53 7.50 9.98
CA ALA A 110 -10.90 8.10 11.26
C ALA A 110 -11.26 7.01 12.28
N ARG A 111 -10.76 7.15 13.52
CA ARG A 111 -11.05 6.24 14.61
C ARG A 111 -12.36 6.65 15.28
N PHE A 112 -13.21 5.67 15.58
CA PHE A 112 -14.37 5.84 16.46
C PHE A 112 -14.02 5.66 17.95
N ILE A 113 -12.80 5.19 18.29
CA ILE A 113 -12.37 4.93 19.67
C ILE A 113 -11.05 5.69 19.97
N PRO A 114 -11.02 6.59 20.97
CA PRO A 114 -9.90 7.53 21.20
C PRO A 114 -8.71 6.96 22.00
N PHE A 115 -8.66 5.67 22.34
CA PHE A 115 -7.72 5.13 23.35
C PHE A 115 -6.63 4.16 22.86
N THR A 116 -6.47 3.91 21.56
CA THR A 116 -5.34 3.11 21.05
C THR A 116 -4.24 4.02 20.49
N SER A 117 -2.99 3.84 20.90
CA SER A 117 -1.94 4.88 20.80
C SER A 117 -1.08 4.87 19.55
N HIS A 118 -1.20 3.90 18.64
CA HIS A 118 -0.28 3.81 17.50
C HIS A 118 -1.04 3.94 16.18
N ALA A 119 -1.07 5.16 15.63
CA ALA A 119 -1.57 5.36 14.28
C ALA A 119 -0.58 4.75 13.29
N GLY A 120 -1.05 3.81 12.46
CA GLY A 120 -0.27 3.34 11.32
C GLY A 120 0.22 4.49 10.47
N ARG A 121 1.51 4.45 10.17
CA ARG A 121 2.14 5.30 9.15
C ARG A 121 2.56 4.41 8.01
N LEU A 122 2.51 4.92 6.78
CA LEU A 122 3.22 4.32 5.67
C LEU A 122 4.64 4.88 5.61
N GLN A 123 5.64 4.01 5.54
CA GLN A 123 7.04 4.38 5.29
C GLN A 123 7.45 3.88 3.91
N THR A 124 8.04 4.75 3.10
CA THR A 124 8.56 4.40 1.78
C THR A 124 9.71 5.32 1.39
N SER A 125 10.61 4.88 0.53
CA SER A 125 11.65 5.76 0.01
C SER A 125 11.08 6.64 -1.10
N ILE A 126 10.38 6.06 -2.09
CA ILE A 126 9.87 6.78 -3.25
C ILE A 126 8.39 6.46 -3.48
N ILE A 127 7.62 7.49 -3.84
CA ILE A 127 6.28 7.36 -4.42
C ILE A 127 6.26 8.10 -5.75
N GLU A 128 5.92 7.42 -6.84
CA GLU A 128 5.82 8.00 -8.18
C GLU A 128 4.46 7.71 -8.82
N GLY A 129 3.81 8.72 -9.39
CA GLY A 129 2.51 8.57 -10.03
C GLY A 129 1.88 9.84 -10.59
N ASP A 130 0.79 9.73 -11.34
CA ASP A 130 0.14 10.90 -11.95
C ASP A 130 -0.69 11.68 -10.91
N GLU A 131 -1.55 10.97 -10.17
CA GLU A 131 -2.47 11.53 -9.18
C GLU A 131 -2.16 10.97 -7.80
N ILE A 132 -1.57 11.79 -6.92
CA ILE A 132 -1.10 11.35 -5.62
C ILE A 132 -1.84 12.09 -4.49
N TYR A 133 -2.43 11.32 -3.58
CA TYR A 133 -2.98 11.83 -2.31
C TYR A 133 -2.44 11.00 -1.15
N LEU A 134 -1.76 11.64 -0.21
CA LEU A 134 -1.14 10.96 0.94
C LEU A 134 -1.60 11.53 2.27
N GLU A 135 -1.86 10.67 3.24
CA GLU A 135 -1.99 10.99 4.66
C GLU A 135 -1.12 10.04 5.46
N HIS A 136 -0.61 10.50 6.61
CA HIS A 136 0.15 9.64 7.53
C HIS A 136 1.29 8.86 6.86
N THR A 137 2.00 9.50 5.93
CA THR A 137 3.08 8.89 5.14
C THR A 137 4.41 9.58 5.41
N ILE A 138 5.46 8.80 5.65
CA ILE A 138 6.85 9.26 5.66
C ILE A 138 7.47 8.81 4.35
N ALA A 139 7.99 9.76 3.57
CA ALA A 139 8.70 9.44 2.33
C ALA A 139 9.93 10.32 2.10
N GLU A 140 10.94 9.77 1.42
CA GLU A 140 12.10 10.56 0.98
C GLU A 140 11.73 11.41 -0.23
N VAL A 141 11.13 10.80 -1.26
CA VAL A 141 10.71 11.49 -2.49
C VAL A 141 9.27 11.14 -2.84
N VAL A 142 8.48 12.15 -3.19
CA VAL A 142 7.18 11.98 -3.85
C VAL A 142 7.23 12.72 -5.18
N ARG A 143 7.01 12.03 -6.28
CA ARG A 143 7.04 12.60 -7.64
C ARG A 143 5.72 12.36 -8.37
N GLY A 144 5.13 13.41 -8.94
CA GLY A 144 3.93 13.22 -9.75
C GLY A 144 3.39 14.42 -10.51
N ASN A 145 2.30 14.25 -11.26
CA ASN A 145 1.69 15.37 -11.96
C ASN A 145 0.89 16.25 -10.98
N ASN A 146 -0.02 15.65 -10.24
CA ASN A 146 -0.88 16.31 -9.27
C ASN A 146 -0.65 15.67 -7.89
N VAL A 147 0.01 16.40 -6.98
CA VAL A 147 0.43 15.89 -5.68
C VAL A 147 -0.30 16.61 -4.56
N THR A 148 -1.05 15.87 -3.74
CA THR A 148 -1.63 16.36 -2.49
C THR A 148 -1.02 15.66 -1.29
N ILE A 149 -0.35 16.42 -0.43
CA ILE A 149 0.22 15.93 0.82
C ILE A 149 -0.68 16.39 1.98
N GLY A 150 -1.40 15.43 2.56
CA GLY A 150 -2.36 15.62 3.64
C GLY A 150 -1.80 15.43 5.05
N PRO A 151 -2.67 15.50 6.07
CA PRO A 151 -2.28 15.49 7.48
C PRO A 151 -1.41 14.30 7.89
N GLY A 152 -0.48 14.55 8.82
CA GLY A 152 0.39 13.53 9.40
C GLY A 152 1.50 13.01 8.48
N CYS A 153 1.68 13.61 7.30
CA CYS A 153 2.80 13.30 6.41
C CYS A 153 4.09 14.02 6.79
N GLU A 154 5.22 13.36 6.53
CA GLU A 154 6.59 13.89 6.65
C GLU A 154 7.36 13.52 5.38
N ILE A 155 7.51 14.45 4.44
CA ILE A 155 8.10 14.21 3.13
C ILE A 155 9.39 15.02 2.98
N SER A 156 10.47 14.40 2.52
CA SER A 156 11.73 15.15 2.31
C SER A 156 11.67 16.01 1.05
N VAL A 157 11.35 15.44 -0.11
CA VAL A 157 11.24 16.18 -1.37
C VAL A 157 9.93 15.85 -2.08
N VAL A 158 9.21 16.88 -2.55
CA VAL A 158 8.10 16.73 -3.50
C VAL A 158 8.49 17.33 -4.85
N GLU A 159 8.45 16.51 -5.89
CA GLU A 159 8.67 16.91 -7.28
C GLU A 159 7.34 16.83 -8.03
N TYR A 160 6.92 17.91 -8.68
CA TYR A 160 5.63 17.92 -9.37
C TYR A 160 5.64 18.61 -10.73
N HIS A 161 4.78 18.17 -11.66
CA HIS A 161 4.65 18.81 -12.97
C HIS A 161 3.49 19.82 -13.04
N THR A 162 2.30 19.42 -12.59
CA THR A 162 1.05 20.20 -12.78
C THR A 162 0.65 20.95 -11.52
N SER A 163 0.49 20.28 -10.38
CA SER A 163 0.04 20.92 -9.15
C SER A 163 0.58 20.26 -7.88
N PHE A 164 0.82 21.09 -6.85
CA PHE A 164 1.16 20.65 -5.52
C PHE A 164 0.25 21.34 -4.49
N ASN A 165 -0.33 20.54 -3.59
CA ASN A 165 -1.19 21.02 -2.52
C ASN A 165 -0.82 20.38 -1.19
N GLN A 166 -0.42 21.20 -0.22
CA GLN A 166 -0.13 20.76 1.15
C GLN A 166 -1.30 21.12 2.07
N LYS A 167 -1.76 20.15 2.88
CA LYS A 167 -2.94 20.31 3.75
C LYS A 167 -2.62 19.98 5.21
N GLY A 168 -3.32 20.67 6.12
CA GLY A 168 -3.27 20.40 7.55
C GLY A 168 -1.87 20.56 8.13
N ASN A 169 -1.44 19.59 8.94
CA ASN A 169 -0.14 19.59 9.62
C ASN A 169 0.94 18.77 8.87
N ALA A 170 0.79 18.58 7.56
CA ALA A 170 1.82 17.95 6.74
C ALA A 170 3.16 18.71 6.85
N VAL A 171 4.26 17.98 6.89
CA VAL A 171 5.63 18.52 6.82
C VAL A 171 6.25 18.10 5.50
N VAL A 172 6.65 19.07 4.68
CA VAL A 172 7.39 18.87 3.43
C VAL A 172 8.65 19.72 3.53
N LYS A 173 9.84 19.12 3.43
CA LYS A 173 11.10 19.87 3.61
C LYS A 173 11.44 20.71 2.37
N GLU A 174 11.28 20.13 1.18
CA GLU A 174 11.49 20.79 -0.10
C GLU A 174 10.37 20.41 -1.07
N HIS A 175 9.93 21.37 -1.89
CA HIS A 175 9.09 21.08 -3.04
C HIS A 175 9.56 21.89 -4.25
N LYS A 176 9.52 21.29 -5.44
CA LYS A 176 9.90 21.96 -6.68
C LYS A 176 9.05 21.47 -7.86
N GLN A 177 8.74 22.39 -8.75
CA GLN A 177 8.10 22.07 -10.01
C GLN A 177 9.18 21.68 -11.03
N ILE A 178 9.02 20.54 -11.72
CA ILE A 178 9.97 20.00 -12.71
C ILE A 178 9.35 19.86 -14.09
#